data_AF-A0A3D1HRY9-F1
#
_entry.id   AF-A0A3D1HRY9-F1
#
_cell.length_a   1.000
_cell.length_b   1.000
_cell.length_c   1.000
_cell.angle_alpha   90.00
_cell.angle_beta   90.00
_cell.angle_gamma   90.00
#
_symmetry.space_group_name_H-M   'P 1'
#
loop_
_entity.id
_entity.type
_entity.pdbx_description
1 polymer ?
#
loop_
_entity_poly.entity_id
_entity_poly.type
_entity_poly.pdbx_seq_one_letter_code
_entity_poly.pdbx_strand_id
1 'polypeptide(L)'
;MSISFIERGLNCISGLLDDAFDAQKSVLPLAWARATPAPMFHAIWLEIGGKAPRRITPEHMLEVMQARSVTANQFGDSASQIHFAFDIDADGFSRIAVFNDGIAPNRMGRTIQRIVELETYRLLALLGFAAVRENGGRLGRIEQTVAGLTTDLAAQIKQPGGQIQELLSVLSAQAADLEEIYSLTSYRLAATKAYEAILNDRIGGLRLVRLEGFQGIRGFLGRRMTPALDSCRAFSERLTRLSERITRAGDLMRTQTEMIIQRQNRDLLRSMNSRARQQLRLQQTVERLSVAAVTYYGVGLVGYLAQALPLDVWGWDIKLVKAAAVPGIAFLVWLTIREVKAGLTSDDDDKDAD
;
A
#
# COMPACT_ATOMS: atom_id res chain seq x y z
N MET A 1 -5.86 28.68 -14.61
CA MET A 1 -5.83 30.07 -15.09
C MET A 1 -6.88 30.85 -14.30
N SER A 2 -6.55 31.98 -13.71
CA SER A 2 -7.51 32.89 -13.08
C SER A 2 -7.68 34.13 -13.95
N ILE A 3 -8.90 34.66 -14.00
CA ILE A 3 -9.22 35.88 -14.74
C ILE A 3 -9.93 36.80 -13.75
N SER A 4 -9.48 38.05 -13.69
CA SER A 4 -10.05 39.07 -12.80
C SER A 4 -10.52 40.25 -13.62
N PHE A 5 -11.81 40.59 -13.49
CA PHE A 5 -12.37 41.83 -13.98
C PHE A 5 -12.42 42.83 -12.84
N ILE A 6 -11.93 44.05 -13.07
CA ILE A 6 -11.84 45.08 -12.04
C ILE A 6 -12.42 46.37 -12.60
N GLU A 7 -13.51 46.81 -11.99
CA GLU A 7 -14.03 48.15 -12.17
C GLU A 7 -13.38 49.10 -11.15
N ARG A 8 -13.05 50.33 -11.57
CA ARG A 8 -12.36 51.33 -10.74
C ARG A 8 -12.95 52.71 -11.00
N GLY A 9 -12.72 53.63 -10.06
CA GLY A 9 -13.13 55.04 -10.20
C GLY A 9 -14.49 55.37 -9.59
N LEU A 10 -15.17 54.37 -9.03
CA LEU A 10 -16.38 54.56 -8.23
C LEU A 10 -15.99 55.00 -6.82
N ASN A 11 -16.61 56.08 -6.33
CA ASN A 11 -16.31 56.65 -5.02
C ASN A 11 -17.50 56.48 -4.07
N CYS A 12 -17.29 55.76 -2.98
CA CYS A 12 -18.26 55.66 -1.88
C CYS A 12 -17.55 56.02 -0.57
N ILE A 13 -18.10 57.01 0.15
CA ILE A 13 -17.52 57.48 1.43
C ILE A 13 -17.88 56.51 2.57
N SER A 14 -19.08 55.96 2.55
CA SER A 14 -19.63 55.09 3.59
C SER A 14 -20.55 54.05 2.97
N GLY A 15 -20.40 52.79 3.36
CA GLY A 15 -21.20 51.70 2.81
C GLY A 15 -20.64 51.14 1.50
N LEU A 16 -21.48 50.36 0.82
CA LEU A 16 -21.28 49.93 -0.56
C LEU A 16 -22.00 50.91 -1.50
N LEU A 17 -21.89 50.71 -2.81
CA LEU A 17 -22.74 51.40 -3.77
C LEU A 17 -24.17 50.83 -3.74
N ASP A 18 -25.15 51.62 -4.16
CA ASP A 18 -26.57 51.22 -4.16
C ASP A 18 -26.87 50.04 -5.11
N ASP A 19 -26.02 49.83 -6.10
CA ASP A 19 -26.07 48.74 -7.08
C ASP A 19 -25.04 47.63 -6.81
N ALA A 20 -24.45 47.60 -5.61
CA ALA A 20 -23.55 46.52 -5.21
C ALA A 20 -24.23 45.14 -5.33
N PHE A 21 -23.54 44.21 -5.98
CA PHE A 21 -24.06 42.87 -6.30
C PHE A 21 -25.29 42.83 -7.23
N ASP A 22 -25.60 43.92 -7.94
CA ASP A 22 -26.66 43.96 -8.96
C ASP A 22 -26.09 43.60 -10.35
N ALA A 23 -26.33 42.36 -10.78
CA ALA A 23 -25.85 41.84 -12.06
C ALA A 23 -26.40 42.59 -13.29
N GLN A 24 -27.54 43.28 -13.16
CA GLN A 24 -28.14 44.02 -14.26
C GLN A 24 -27.50 45.40 -14.46
N LYS A 25 -26.94 45.97 -13.39
CA LYS A 25 -26.30 47.29 -13.40
C LYS A 25 -24.79 47.23 -13.50
N SER A 26 -24.18 46.09 -13.22
CA SER A 26 -22.74 45.89 -13.35
C SER A 26 -22.27 46.07 -14.80
N VAL A 27 -21.21 46.88 -14.99
CA VAL A 27 -20.52 47.03 -16.29
C VAL A 27 -19.50 45.92 -16.55
N LEU A 28 -19.27 45.03 -15.57
CA LEU A 28 -18.37 43.91 -15.71
C LEU A 28 -18.93 42.89 -16.74
N PRO A 29 -18.07 42.19 -17.49
CA PRO A 29 -18.51 41.25 -18.54
C PRO A 29 -19.03 39.93 -17.95
N LEU A 30 -20.05 39.99 -17.09
CA LEU A 30 -20.63 38.84 -16.39
C LEU A 30 -21.23 37.82 -17.37
N ALA A 31 -21.84 38.28 -18.47
CA ALA A 31 -22.38 37.41 -19.51
C ALA A 31 -21.28 36.56 -20.17
N TRP A 32 -20.12 37.17 -20.46
CA TRP A 32 -18.97 36.44 -20.98
C TRP A 32 -18.44 35.43 -19.95
N ALA A 33 -18.34 35.83 -18.67
CA ALA A 33 -17.85 34.94 -17.61
C ALA A 33 -18.73 33.69 -17.45
N ARG A 34 -20.05 33.83 -17.63
CA ARG A 34 -20.99 32.69 -17.64
C ARG A 34 -20.87 31.82 -18.89
N ALA A 35 -20.54 32.41 -20.03
CA ALA A 35 -20.40 31.72 -21.32
C ALA A 35 -18.98 31.19 -21.58
N THR A 36 -18.12 31.14 -20.57
CA THR A 36 -16.72 30.72 -20.73
C THR A 36 -16.63 29.31 -21.33
N PRO A 37 -15.78 29.06 -22.35
CA PRO A 37 -15.73 27.78 -23.06
C PRO A 37 -15.11 26.63 -22.27
N ALA A 38 -14.62 26.89 -21.05
CA ALA A 38 -14.00 25.91 -20.18
C ALA A 38 -14.80 25.76 -18.87
N PRO A 39 -14.76 24.59 -18.21
CA PRO A 39 -15.39 24.40 -16.92
C PRO A 39 -14.87 25.41 -15.90
N MET A 40 -15.75 26.25 -15.38
CA MET A 40 -15.43 27.21 -14.34
C MET A 40 -15.38 26.50 -12.99
N PHE A 41 -14.26 26.60 -12.28
CA PHE A 41 -14.10 25.96 -10.98
C PHE A 41 -14.85 26.70 -9.86
N HIS A 42 -14.68 28.02 -9.77
CA HIS A 42 -15.49 28.89 -8.90
C HIS A 42 -15.38 30.35 -9.37
N ALA A 43 -16.33 31.18 -8.95
CA ALA A 43 -16.34 32.62 -9.20
C ALA A 43 -16.54 33.40 -7.90
N ILE A 44 -15.91 34.57 -7.81
CA ILE A 44 -15.99 35.46 -6.64
C ILE A 44 -16.45 36.84 -7.12
N TRP A 45 -17.51 37.35 -6.51
CA TRP A 45 -17.92 38.74 -6.63
C TRP A 45 -17.47 39.47 -5.37
N LEU A 46 -16.59 40.46 -5.53
CA LEU A 46 -16.05 41.23 -4.41
C LEU A 46 -16.32 42.71 -4.60
N GLU A 47 -16.99 43.31 -3.63
CA GLU A 47 -17.27 44.74 -3.55
C GLU A 47 -16.39 45.40 -2.49
N ILE A 48 -15.79 46.54 -2.82
CA ILE A 48 -14.98 47.34 -1.89
C ILE A 48 -15.67 48.69 -1.68
N GLY A 49 -16.24 48.85 -0.49
CA GLY A 49 -16.90 50.08 -0.06
C GLY A 49 -16.01 51.01 0.76
N GLY A 50 -16.61 52.14 1.14
CA GLY A 50 -16.01 53.09 2.07
C GLY A 50 -16.08 52.60 3.52
N LYS A 51 -16.18 53.54 4.47
CA LYS A 51 -16.30 53.20 5.89
C LYS A 51 -17.56 52.37 6.14
N ALA A 52 -17.47 51.42 7.07
CA ALA A 52 -18.63 50.65 7.49
C ALA A 52 -19.70 51.59 8.09
N PRO A 53 -20.99 51.49 7.69
CA PRO A 53 -22.06 52.23 8.34
C PRO A 53 -22.11 52.00 9.85
N ARG A 54 -22.58 52.99 10.62
CA ARG A 54 -22.61 52.96 12.09
C ARG A 54 -23.39 51.78 12.68
N ARG A 55 -24.37 51.24 11.96
CA ARG A 55 -25.14 50.06 12.35
C ARG A 55 -25.25 49.15 11.14
N ILE A 56 -24.34 48.19 11.03
CA ILE A 56 -24.51 47.05 10.14
C ILE A 56 -25.07 45.90 10.98
N THR A 57 -26.25 45.40 10.61
CA THR A 57 -26.83 44.21 11.23
C THR A 57 -26.66 42.99 10.31
N PRO A 58 -26.67 41.77 10.87
CA PRO A 58 -26.67 40.55 10.05
C PRO A 58 -27.79 40.50 9.02
N GLU A 59 -29.00 40.93 9.40
CA GLU A 59 -30.18 40.92 8.52
C GLU A 59 -29.99 41.82 7.30
N HIS A 60 -29.45 43.03 7.52
CA HIS A 60 -29.14 43.95 6.43
C HIS A 60 -28.10 43.35 5.47
N MET A 61 -27.04 42.72 6.00
CA MET A 61 -26.01 42.11 5.14
C MET A 61 -26.52 40.87 4.41
N LEU A 62 -27.42 40.10 5.00
CA LEU A 62 -28.08 38.97 4.32
C LEU A 62 -28.88 39.44 3.11
N GLU A 63 -29.60 40.56 3.26
CA GLU A 63 -30.38 41.18 2.17
C GLU A 63 -29.46 41.73 1.07
N VAL A 64 -28.48 42.56 1.42
CA VAL A 64 -27.52 43.15 0.46
C VAL A 64 -26.74 42.08 -0.30
N MET A 65 -26.26 41.04 0.40
CA MET A 65 -25.50 39.96 -0.22
C MET A 65 -26.40 38.89 -0.84
N GLN A 66 -27.73 38.95 -0.67
CA GLN A 66 -28.70 37.94 -1.11
C GLN A 66 -28.29 36.52 -0.70
N ALA A 67 -27.84 36.38 0.54
CA ALA A 67 -27.21 35.17 1.07
C ALA A 67 -28.02 34.56 2.21
N ARG A 68 -27.86 33.24 2.42
CA ARG A 68 -28.48 32.53 3.55
C ARG A 68 -27.70 32.67 4.84
N SER A 69 -26.41 32.97 4.75
CA SER A 69 -25.55 33.18 5.91
C SER A 69 -24.43 34.14 5.56
N VAL A 70 -24.22 35.15 6.40
CA VAL A 70 -23.08 36.07 6.30
C VAL A 70 -22.21 35.91 7.52
N THR A 71 -20.91 35.73 7.27
CA THR A 71 -19.89 35.78 8.31
C THR A 71 -19.19 37.12 8.25
N ALA A 72 -18.75 37.63 9.39
CA ALA A 72 -18.04 38.89 9.40
C ALA A 72 -16.98 38.98 10.48
N ASN A 73 -15.96 39.78 10.17
CA ASN A 73 -14.86 40.08 11.06
C ASN A 73 -14.35 41.49 10.81
N GLN A 74 -13.69 42.06 11.81
CA GLN A 74 -12.85 43.23 11.62
C GLN A 74 -11.43 42.81 11.22
N PHE A 75 -10.71 43.66 10.50
CA PHE A 75 -9.31 43.44 10.15
C PHE A 75 -8.56 44.78 9.99
N GLY A 76 -7.24 44.72 9.90
CA GLY A 76 -6.40 45.92 9.76
C GLY A 76 -6.48 46.85 10.97
N ASP A 77 -6.27 46.28 12.17
CA ASP A 77 -6.31 46.96 13.47
C ASP A 77 -7.70 47.52 13.82
N SER A 78 -8.75 46.73 13.55
CA SER A 78 -10.16 47.04 13.84
C SER A 78 -10.76 48.22 13.07
N ALA A 79 -10.04 48.78 12.09
CA ALA A 79 -10.56 49.85 11.24
C ALA A 79 -11.55 49.34 10.17
N SER A 80 -11.23 48.22 9.52
CA SER A 80 -11.98 47.72 8.36
C SER A 80 -12.78 46.47 8.67
N GLN A 81 -13.81 46.20 7.88
CA GLN A 81 -14.69 45.04 8.05
C GLN A 81 -14.73 44.20 6.79
N ILE A 82 -14.74 42.88 6.96
CA ILE A 82 -14.98 41.91 5.89
C ILE A 82 -16.28 41.18 6.21
N HIS A 83 -17.15 41.07 5.21
CA HIS A 83 -18.39 40.30 5.23
C HIS A 83 -18.34 39.30 4.10
N PHE A 84 -18.62 38.04 4.41
CA PHE A 84 -18.43 36.93 3.48
C PHE A 84 -19.67 36.03 3.46
N ALA A 85 -20.26 35.89 2.27
CA ALA A 85 -21.28 34.90 1.94
C ALA A 85 -20.63 33.75 1.16
N PHE A 86 -20.52 32.59 1.82
CA PHE A 86 -19.87 31.39 1.26
C PHE A 86 -20.81 30.55 0.39
N ASP A 87 -22.10 30.83 0.41
CA ASP A 87 -23.05 30.27 -0.54
C ASP A 87 -22.86 30.86 -1.93
N ILE A 88 -23.16 30.02 -2.92
CA ILE A 88 -23.11 30.38 -4.32
C ILE A 88 -24.46 30.98 -4.68
N ASP A 89 -24.46 32.19 -5.22
CA ASP A 89 -25.67 32.88 -5.65
C ASP A 89 -26.27 32.24 -6.93
N ALA A 90 -27.38 32.81 -7.42
CA ALA A 90 -28.05 32.34 -8.64
C ALA A 90 -27.18 32.43 -9.89
N ASP A 91 -26.12 33.25 -9.86
CA ASP A 91 -25.23 33.53 -10.98
C ASP A 91 -23.90 32.77 -10.88
N GLY A 92 -23.70 31.97 -9.84
CA GLY A 92 -22.50 31.14 -9.66
C GLY A 92 -21.38 31.79 -8.84
N PHE A 93 -21.63 32.93 -8.18
CA PHE A 93 -20.62 33.68 -7.43
C PHE A 93 -20.78 33.50 -5.93
N SER A 94 -19.65 33.33 -5.23
CA SER A 94 -19.57 33.65 -3.80
C SER A 94 -19.40 35.16 -3.63
N ARG A 95 -20.06 35.77 -2.65
CA ARG A 95 -20.07 37.24 -2.49
C ARG A 95 -19.24 37.68 -1.29
N ILE A 96 -18.51 38.76 -1.47
CA ILE A 96 -17.61 39.33 -0.45
C ILE A 96 -17.78 40.84 -0.45
N ALA A 97 -18.09 41.42 0.70
CA ALA A 97 -18.10 42.86 0.90
C ALA A 97 -16.96 43.26 1.84
N VAL A 98 -16.19 44.26 1.42
CA VAL A 98 -15.09 44.82 2.21
C VAL A 98 -15.37 46.29 2.45
N PHE A 99 -15.48 46.68 3.72
CA PHE A 99 -15.57 48.09 4.12
C PHE A 99 -14.18 48.58 4.51
N ASN A 100 -13.66 49.53 3.73
CA ASN A 100 -12.34 50.10 3.93
C ASN A 100 -12.39 51.40 4.74
N ASP A 101 -11.84 51.37 5.96
CA ASP A 101 -11.63 52.57 6.78
C ASP A 101 -10.16 52.99 6.77
N GLY A 102 -9.72 53.58 5.65
CA GLY A 102 -8.40 54.22 5.56
C GLY A 102 -7.20 53.28 5.38
N ILE A 103 -7.41 52.02 4.98
CA ILE A 103 -6.31 51.15 4.58
C ILE A 103 -5.71 51.64 3.27
N ALA A 104 -4.39 51.87 3.27
CA ALA A 104 -3.64 52.28 2.09
C ALA A 104 -3.82 51.29 0.91
N PRO A 105 -3.88 51.77 -0.35
CA PRO A 105 -4.18 50.93 -1.53
C PRO A 105 -3.29 49.69 -1.67
N ASN A 106 -1.98 49.82 -1.48
CA ASN A 106 -1.04 48.68 -1.56
C ASN A 106 -1.27 47.62 -0.48
N ARG A 107 -1.73 48.05 0.70
CA ARG A 107 -2.09 47.12 1.78
C ARG A 107 -3.44 46.47 1.47
N MET A 108 -4.40 47.23 0.97
CA MET A 108 -5.71 46.70 0.56
C MET A 108 -5.56 45.65 -0.55
N GLY A 109 -4.78 45.91 -1.61
CA GLY A 109 -4.56 44.94 -2.68
C GLY A 109 -4.05 43.59 -2.18
N ARG A 110 -3.09 43.59 -1.23
CA ARG A 110 -2.60 42.35 -0.59
C ARG A 110 -3.68 41.67 0.27
N THR A 111 -4.50 42.44 0.97
CA THR A 111 -5.64 41.90 1.74
C THR A 111 -6.64 41.23 0.80
N ILE A 112 -7.05 41.92 -0.28
CA ILE A 112 -7.99 41.38 -1.27
C ILE A 112 -7.45 40.10 -1.90
N GLN A 113 -6.18 40.08 -2.30
CA GLN A 113 -5.56 38.86 -2.82
C GLN A 113 -5.63 37.71 -1.80
N ARG A 114 -5.34 37.96 -0.52
CA ARG A 114 -5.46 36.93 0.53
C ARG A 114 -6.89 36.45 0.73
N ILE A 115 -7.87 37.34 0.61
CA ILE A 115 -9.30 37.00 0.71
C ILE A 115 -9.73 36.11 -0.46
N VAL A 116 -9.33 36.47 -1.68
CA VAL A 116 -9.57 35.67 -2.89
C VAL A 116 -8.91 34.29 -2.77
N GLU A 117 -7.63 34.25 -2.36
CA GLU A 117 -6.90 33.00 -2.17
C GLU A 117 -7.54 32.13 -1.08
N LEU A 118 -7.99 32.73 0.04
CA LEU A 118 -8.72 32.02 1.10
C LEU A 118 -9.90 31.26 0.51
N GLU A 119 -10.73 31.90 -0.31
CA GLU A 119 -11.91 31.25 -0.89
C GLU A 119 -11.55 30.18 -1.92
N THR A 120 -10.56 30.45 -2.77
CA THR A 120 -10.05 29.46 -3.73
C THR A 120 -9.53 28.21 -3.00
N TYR A 121 -8.71 28.39 -1.98
CA TYR A 121 -8.14 27.27 -1.22
C TYR A 121 -9.18 26.56 -0.33
N ARG A 122 -10.23 27.26 0.12
CA ARG A 122 -11.39 26.64 0.79
C ARG A 122 -12.01 25.55 -0.09
N LEU A 123 -12.31 25.89 -1.34
CA LEU A 123 -12.93 24.95 -2.28
C LEU A 123 -11.95 23.87 -2.72
N LEU A 124 -10.70 24.22 -3.02
CA LEU A 124 -9.68 23.25 -3.40
C LEU A 124 -9.41 22.21 -2.31
N ALA A 125 -9.40 22.62 -1.05
CA ALA A 125 -9.20 21.71 0.08
C ALA A 125 -10.32 20.67 0.19
N LEU A 126 -11.55 20.99 -0.24
CA LEU A 126 -12.69 20.08 -0.17
C LEU A 126 -12.76 19.07 -1.33
N LEU A 127 -11.95 19.23 -2.38
CA LEU A 127 -11.96 18.31 -3.52
C LEU A 127 -11.55 16.87 -3.14
N GLY A 128 -10.66 16.70 -2.16
CA GLY A 128 -10.29 15.38 -1.65
C GLY A 128 -11.47 14.62 -1.04
N PHE A 129 -12.47 15.31 -0.49
CA PHE A 129 -13.61 14.67 0.14
C PHE A 129 -14.50 13.92 -0.88
N ALA A 130 -14.59 14.40 -2.11
CA ALA A 130 -15.30 13.69 -3.17
C ALA A 130 -14.65 12.32 -3.45
N ALA A 131 -13.33 12.28 -3.55
CA ALA A 131 -12.57 11.04 -3.75
C ALA A 131 -12.75 10.04 -2.59
N VAL A 132 -12.83 10.55 -1.35
CA VAL A 132 -13.13 9.74 -0.15
C VAL A 132 -14.54 9.15 -0.22
N ARG A 133 -15.54 9.94 -0.62
CA ARG A 133 -16.93 9.46 -0.72
C ARG A 133 -17.08 8.36 -1.79
N GLU A 134 -16.38 8.50 -2.90
CA GLU A 134 -16.42 7.55 -4.00
C GLU A 134 -15.72 6.23 -3.64
N ASN A 135 -14.58 6.28 -2.95
CA ASN A 135 -13.74 5.10 -2.70
C ASN A 135 -13.87 4.53 -1.28
N GLY A 136 -14.55 5.21 -0.35
CA GLY A 136 -14.67 4.82 1.05
C GLY A 136 -15.28 3.42 1.25
N GLY A 137 -16.32 3.10 0.48
CA GLY A 137 -16.96 1.78 0.51
C GLY A 137 -16.09 0.67 -0.08
N ARG A 138 -15.32 0.95 -1.14
CA ARG A 138 -14.34 0.00 -1.70
C ARG A 138 -13.25 -0.31 -0.68
N LEU A 139 -12.65 0.72 -0.07
CA LEU A 139 -11.63 0.55 0.97
C LEU A 139 -12.14 -0.30 2.14
N GLY A 140 -13.36 -0.02 2.63
CA GLY A 140 -13.97 -0.80 3.71
C GLY A 140 -14.12 -2.29 3.39
N ARG A 141 -14.46 -2.65 2.14
CA ARG A 141 -14.53 -4.05 1.71
C ARG A 141 -13.16 -4.72 1.71
N ILE A 142 -12.12 -4.05 1.22
CA ILE A 142 -10.75 -4.58 1.24
C ILE A 142 -10.28 -4.80 2.69
N GLU A 143 -10.55 -3.84 3.58
CA GLU A 143 -10.22 -3.97 5.01
C GLU A 143 -10.87 -5.20 5.65
N GLN A 144 -12.13 -5.49 5.31
CA GLN A 144 -12.86 -6.67 5.79
C GLN A 144 -12.27 -7.96 5.22
N THR A 145 -12.05 -8.03 3.91
CA THR A 145 -11.46 -9.21 3.25
C THR A 145 -10.08 -9.53 3.83
N VAL A 146 -9.19 -8.53 3.93
CA VAL A 146 -7.86 -8.72 4.49
C VAL A 146 -7.94 -9.13 5.97
N ALA A 147 -8.92 -8.65 6.73
CA ALA A 147 -9.08 -9.06 8.13
C ALA A 147 -9.43 -10.55 8.22
N GLY A 148 -10.38 -11.01 7.40
CA GLY A 148 -10.72 -12.43 7.27
C GLY A 148 -9.51 -13.28 6.88
N LEU A 149 -8.77 -12.87 5.84
CA LEU A 149 -7.56 -13.57 5.40
C LEU A 149 -6.51 -13.70 6.51
N THR A 150 -6.32 -12.66 7.33
CA THR A 150 -5.37 -12.74 8.44
C THR A 150 -5.81 -13.71 9.53
N THR A 151 -7.13 -13.85 9.77
CA THR A 151 -7.68 -14.86 10.68
C THR A 151 -7.50 -16.27 10.11
N ASP A 152 -7.79 -16.46 8.83
CA ASP A 152 -7.64 -17.74 8.15
C ASP A 152 -6.17 -18.19 8.11
N LEU A 153 -5.26 -17.25 7.82
CA LEU A 153 -3.82 -17.49 7.88
C LEU A 153 -3.38 -17.98 9.26
N ALA A 154 -3.85 -17.32 10.33
CA ALA A 154 -3.52 -17.73 11.69
C ALA A 154 -4.06 -19.14 12.03
N ALA A 155 -5.20 -19.55 11.45
CA ALA A 155 -5.72 -20.91 11.59
C ALA A 155 -4.88 -21.92 10.79
N GLN A 156 -4.55 -21.62 9.54
CA GLN A 156 -3.76 -22.49 8.67
C GLN A 156 -2.34 -22.74 9.20
N ILE A 157 -1.69 -21.72 9.76
CA ILE A 157 -0.34 -21.85 10.36
C ILE A 157 -0.32 -22.86 11.52
N LYS A 158 -1.43 -23.00 12.25
CA LYS A 158 -1.56 -23.95 13.37
C LYS A 158 -1.80 -25.38 12.90
N GLN A 159 -2.22 -25.60 11.65
CA GLN A 159 -2.55 -26.91 11.13
C GLN A 159 -1.35 -27.56 10.41
N PRO A 160 -1.09 -28.87 10.63
CA PRO A 160 -0.11 -29.60 9.83
C PRO A 160 -0.59 -29.70 8.37
N GLY A 161 0.13 -29.05 7.45
CA GLY A 161 -0.20 -29.09 6.01
C GLY A 161 -1.22 -28.05 5.54
N GLY A 162 -1.37 -26.93 6.28
CA GLY A 162 -2.28 -25.85 5.90
C GLY A 162 -2.04 -25.31 4.48
N GLN A 163 -3.12 -24.98 3.77
CA GLN A 163 -3.09 -24.54 2.38
C GLN A 163 -3.00 -23.01 2.31
N ILE A 164 -1.78 -22.49 2.11
CA ILE A 164 -1.50 -21.05 2.10
C ILE A 164 -1.59 -20.44 0.69
N GLN A 165 -1.45 -21.27 -0.35
CA GLN A 165 -1.40 -20.82 -1.74
C GLN A 165 -2.66 -20.04 -2.17
N GLU A 166 -3.84 -20.51 -1.75
CA GLU A 166 -5.12 -19.86 -2.06
C GLU A 166 -5.26 -18.52 -1.34
N LEU A 167 -4.78 -18.42 -0.09
CA LEU A 167 -4.82 -17.16 0.65
C LEU A 167 -3.92 -16.10 0.01
N LEU A 168 -2.79 -16.53 -0.57
CA LEU A 168 -1.85 -15.63 -1.26
C LEU A 168 -2.49 -15.01 -2.51
N SER A 169 -3.23 -15.78 -3.31
CA SER A 169 -3.87 -15.25 -4.52
C SER A 169 -4.93 -14.20 -4.18
N VAL A 170 -5.74 -14.44 -3.15
CA VAL A 170 -6.73 -13.46 -2.67
C VAL A 170 -6.03 -12.24 -2.09
N LEU A 171 -4.98 -12.40 -1.28
CA LEU A 171 -4.22 -11.29 -0.73
C LEU A 171 -3.58 -10.42 -1.83
N SER A 172 -3.02 -11.03 -2.87
CA SER A 172 -2.46 -10.33 -4.03
C SER A 172 -3.53 -9.53 -4.78
N ALA A 173 -4.73 -10.09 -4.96
CA ALA A 173 -5.84 -9.35 -5.56
C ALA A 173 -6.25 -8.15 -4.70
N GLN A 174 -6.34 -8.31 -3.38
CA GLN A 174 -6.65 -7.21 -2.46
C GLN A 174 -5.55 -6.14 -2.43
N ALA A 175 -4.28 -6.52 -2.60
CA ALA A 175 -3.17 -5.59 -2.73
C ALA A 175 -3.29 -4.74 -4.02
N ALA A 176 -3.64 -5.38 -5.14
CA ALA A 176 -3.87 -4.69 -6.41
C ALA A 176 -5.05 -3.72 -6.33
N ASP A 177 -6.18 -4.15 -5.74
CA ASP A 177 -7.35 -3.29 -5.52
C ASP A 177 -7.01 -2.08 -4.64
N LEU A 178 -6.19 -2.27 -3.61
CA LEU A 178 -5.73 -1.18 -2.74
C LEU A 178 -4.84 -0.18 -3.50
N GLU A 179 -3.92 -0.69 -4.31
CA GLU A 179 -3.00 0.12 -5.12
C GLU A 179 -3.77 0.97 -6.16
N GLU A 180 -4.84 0.42 -6.74
CA GLU A 180 -5.72 1.17 -7.63
C GLU A 180 -6.36 2.37 -6.90
N ILE A 181 -6.93 2.14 -5.70
CA ILE A 181 -7.51 3.22 -4.88
C ILE A 181 -6.43 4.24 -4.52
N TYR A 182 -5.24 3.79 -4.14
CA TYR A 182 -4.13 4.67 -3.79
C TYR A 182 -3.73 5.56 -4.98
N SER A 183 -3.57 4.97 -6.17
CA SER A 183 -3.25 5.68 -7.41
C SER A 183 -4.29 6.76 -7.74
N LEU A 184 -5.58 6.45 -7.59
CA LEU A 184 -6.68 7.38 -7.87
C LEU A 184 -6.79 8.53 -6.85
N THR A 185 -6.41 8.31 -5.60
CA THR A 185 -6.75 9.23 -4.50
C THR A 185 -5.56 9.97 -3.88
N SER A 186 -4.35 9.40 -3.93
CA SER A 186 -3.17 9.90 -3.22
C SER A 186 -2.84 11.38 -3.54
N TYR A 187 -2.80 11.74 -4.82
CA TYR A 187 -2.53 13.12 -5.25
C TYR A 187 -3.55 14.11 -4.67
N ARG A 188 -4.85 13.77 -4.74
CA ARG A 188 -5.90 14.66 -4.23
C ARG A 188 -5.88 14.81 -2.72
N LEU A 189 -5.62 13.73 -1.99
CA LEU A 189 -5.53 13.76 -0.52
C LEU A 189 -4.32 14.58 -0.05
N ALA A 190 -3.16 14.39 -0.70
CA ALA A 190 -1.97 15.20 -0.44
C ALA A 190 -2.21 16.68 -0.75
N ALA A 191 -2.86 16.98 -1.88
CA ALA A 191 -3.23 18.34 -2.26
C ALA A 191 -4.22 18.96 -1.25
N THR A 192 -5.24 18.23 -0.80
CA THR A 192 -6.18 18.69 0.24
C THR A 192 -5.45 19.10 1.52
N LYS A 193 -4.48 18.31 1.98
CA LYS A 193 -3.66 18.65 3.16
C LYS A 193 -2.86 19.95 2.95
N ALA A 194 -2.24 20.10 1.78
CA ALA A 194 -1.49 21.32 1.45
C ALA A 194 -2.40 22.56 1.36
N TYR A 195 -3.56 22.43 0.72
CA TYR A 195 -4.52 23.53 0.55
C TYR A 195 -5.16 23.94 1.88
N GLU A 196 -5.45 23.00 2.77
CA GLU A 196 -5.88 23.32 4.13
C GLU A 196 -4.82 24.15 4.88
N ALA A 197 -3.54 23.80 4.75
CA ALA A 197 -2.46 24.57 5.37
C ALA A 197 -2.40 26.00 4.82
N ILE A 198 -2.52 26.16 3.49
CA ILE A 198 -2.54 27.49 2.85
C ILE A 198 -3.76 28.28 3.29
N LEU A 199 -4.95 27.68 3.34
CA LEU A 199 -6.18 28.31 3.84
C LEU A 199 -5.97 28.86 5.25
N ASN A 200 -5.42 28.04 6.16
CA ASN A 200 -5.17 28.44 7.54
C ASN A 200 -4.15 29.58 7.64
N ASP A 201 -3.11 29.56 6.82
CA ASP A 201 -2.14 30.66 6.70
C ASP A 201 -2.81 31.96 6.22
N ARG A 202 -3.66 31.91 5.19
CA ARG A 202 -4.40 33.09 4.72
C ARG A 202 -5.32 33.67 5.77
N ILE A 203 -6.09 32.84 6.48
CA ILE A 203 -6.94 33.28 7.58
C ILE A 203 -6.08 33.89 8.71
N GLY A 204 -4.94 33.29 9.03
CA GLY A 204 -3.99 33.82 10.04
C GLY A 204 -3.43 35.18 9.64
N GLY A 205 -3.02 35.34 8.38
CA GLY A 205 -2.45 36.56 7.84
C GLY A 205 -3.40 37.75 7.79
N LEU A 206 -4.72 37.51 7.78
CA LEU A 206 -5.74 38.57 7.82
C LEU A 206 -5.90 39.20 9.22
N ARG A 207 -5.40 38.55 10.28
CA ARG A 207 -5.51 39.01 11.69
C ARG A 207 -6.96 39.41 12.05
N LEU A 208 -7.89 38.51 11.73
CA LEU A 208 -9.32 38.75 11.91
C LEU A 208 -9.67 38.90 13.40
N VAL A 209 -10.40 39.97 13.72
CA VAL A 209 -10.97 40.25 15.04
C VAL A 209 -12.48 40.06 14.97
N ARG A 210 -13.10 39.67 16.08
CA ARG A 210 -14.55 39.44 16.15
C ARG A 210 -15.30 40.75 15.87
N LEU A 211 -16.31 40.68 15.00
CA LEU A 211 -17.32 41.73 14.85
C LEU A 211 -18.56 41.31 15.65
N GLU A 212 -19.03 42.15 16.56
CA GLU A 212 -20.22 41.85 17.37
C GLU A 212 -21.46 41.67 16.50
N GLY A 213 -22.36 40.78 16.93
CA GLY A 213 -23.56 40.42 16.16
C GLY A 213 -23.34 39.40 15.03
N PHE A 214 -22.09 39.18 14.60
CA PHE A 214 -21.79 38.27 13.49
C PHE A 214 -21.06 36.99 13.92
N GLN A 215 -21.27 35.92 13.14
CA GLN A 215 -20.42 34.74 13.21
C GLN A 215 -19.08 35.02 12.52
N GLY A 216 -17.97 34.70 13.18
CA GLY A 216 -16.64 34.87 12.59
C GLY A 216 -16.31 33.82 11.53
N ILE A 217 -15.56 34.23 10.51
CA ILE A 217 -15.12 33.41 9.36
C ILE A 217 -14.43 32.13 9.83
N ARG A 218 -13.44 32.23 10.73
CA ARG A 218 -12.69 31.05 11.22
C ARG A 218 -13.60 30.02 11.88
N GLY A 219 -14.55 30.48 12.72
CA GLY A 219 -15.47 29.59 13.42
C GLY A 219 -16.50 28.96 12.49
N PHE A 220 -16.97 29.70 11.49
CA PHE A 220 -17.87 29.18 10.45
C PHE A 220 -17.18 28.12 9.59
N LEU A 221 -15.99 28.42 9.07
CA LEU A 221 -15.23 27.50 8.24
C LEU A 221 -14.85 26.23 9.00
N GLY A 222 -14.40 26.34 10.25
CA GLY A 222 -14.12 25.17 11.08
C GLY A 222 -15.33 24.23 11.19
N ARG A 223 -16.51 24.77 11.54
CA ARG A 223 -17.74 23.95 11.65
C ARG A 223 -18.17 23.31 10.33
N ARG A 224 -17.94 23.97 9.19
CA ARG A 224 -18.40 23.51 7.86
C ARG A 224 -17.39 22.62 7.13
N MET A 225 -16.10 22.75 7.40
CA MET A 225 -15.04 22.05 6.66
C MET A 225 -14.37 20.94 7.45
N THR A 226 -14.18 21.11 8.77
CA THR A 226 -13.42 20.16 9.60
C THR A 226 -13.91 18.72 9.44
N PRO A 227 -15.22 18.40 9.45
CA PRO A 227 -15.68 17.02 9.27
C PRO A 227 -15.23 16.37 7.94
N ALA A 228 -15.24 17.13 6.84
CA ALA A 228 -14.82 16.64 5.53
C ALA A 228 -13.30 16.44 5.47
N LEU A 229 -12.53 17.37 6.06
CA LEU A 229 -11.07 17.30 6.13
C LEU A 229 -10.61 16.14 7.03
N ASP A 230 -11.27 15.93 8.17
CA ASP A 230 -11.01 14.79 9.05
C ASP A 230 -11.31 13.45 8.37
N SER A 231 -12.39 13.39 7.57
CA SER A 231 -12.68 12.21 6.74
C SER A 231 -11.56 11.92 5.74
N CYS A 232 -10.96 12.94 5.14
CA CYS A 232 -9.81 12.78 4.24
C CYS A 232 -8.56 12.28 4.96
N ARG A 233 -8.29 12.77 6.17
CA ARG A 233 -7.18 12.29 7.01
C ARG A 233 -7.38 10.84 7.41
N ALA A 234 -8.56 10.50 7.94
CA ALA A 234 -8.90 9.15 8.36
C ALA A 234 -8.83 8.16 7.19
N PHE A 235 -9.30 8.55 6.01
CA PHE A 235 -9.18 7.71 4.81
C PHE A 235 -7.72 7.48 4.40
N SER A 236 -6.88 8.53 4.40
CA SER A 236 -5.45 8.41 4.14
C SER A 236 -4.75 7.47 5.14
N GLU A 237 -5.04 7.63 6.44
CA GLU A 237 -4.47 6.76 7.48
C GLU A 237 -4.90 5.30 7.31
N ARG A 238 -6.18 5.06 6.96
CA ARG A 238 -6.70 3.72 6.69
C ARG A 238 -6.01 3.06 5.49
N LEU A 239 -5.81 3.80 4.40
CA LEU A 239 -5.05 3.33 3.25
C LEU A 239 -3.64 2.87 3.66
N THR A 240 -2.89 3.72 4.37
CA THR A 240 -1.53 3.39 4.81
C THR A 240 -1.52 2.18 5.74
N ARG A 241 -2.38 2.14 6.77
CA ARG A 241 -2.44 1.02 7.72
C ARG A 241 -2.82 -0.29 7.03
N LEU A 242 -3.74 -0.26 6.07
CA LEU A 242 -4.14 -1.45 5.33
C LEU A 242 -3.01 -1.95 4.42
N SER A 243 -2.31 -1.04 3.75
CA SER A 243 -1.13 -1.38 2.94
C SER A 243 -0.08 -2.10 3.78
N GLU A 244 0.28 -1.55 4.95
CA GLU A 244 1.22 -2.20 5.86
C GLU A 244 0.71 -3.57 6.35
N ARG A 245 -0.61 -3.70 6.60
CA ARG A 245 -1.20 -4.97 7.04
C ARG A 245 -1.15 -6.03 5.95
N ILE A 246 -1.39 -5.65 4.70
CA ILE A 246 -1.24 -6.53 3.53
C ILE A 246 0.22 -6.96 3.39
N THR A 247 1.18 -6.04 3.47
CA THR A 247 2.62 -6.36 3.40
C THR A 247 3.02 -7.37 4.48
N ARG A 248 2.67 -7.11 5.74
CA ARG A 248 2.97 -8.05 6.84
C ARG A 248 2.31 -9.42 6.65
N ALA A 249 1.08 -9.47 6.16
CA ALA A 249 0.41 -10.74 5.87
C ALA A 249 1.13 -11.50 4.74
N GLY A 250 1.56 -10.80 3.69
CA GLY A 250 2.31 -11.36 2.58
C GLY A 250 3.65 -11.95 3.02
N ASP A 251 4.40 -11.22 3.85
CA ASP A 251 5.66 -11.69 4.41
C ASP A 251 5.48 -12.97 5.24
N LEU A 252 4.45 -13.02 6.09
CA LEU A 252 4.13 -14.22 6.88
C LEU A 252 3.77 -15.42 5.99
N MET A 253 2.94 -15.22 4.96
CA MET A 253 2.58 -16.27 4.01
C MET A 253 3.81 -16.81 3.26
N ARG A 254 4.72 -15.91 2.88
CA ARG A 254 5.97 -16.28 2.22
C ARG A 254 6.85 -17.14 3.11
N THR A 255 7.10 -16.71 4.35
CA THR A 255 7.90 -17.47 5.32
C THR A 255 7.30 -18.86 5.59
N GLN A 256 5.98 -18.96 5.68
CA GLN A 256 5.30 -20.24 5.90
C GLN A 256 5.40 -21.16 4.69
N THR A 257 5.26 -20.62 3.47
CA THR A 257 5.45 -21.38 2.23
C THR A 257 6.88 -21.91 2.13
N GLU A 258 7.88 -21.08 2.44
CA GLU A 258 9.28 -21.49 2.48
C GLU A 258 9.53 -22.61 3.51
N MET A 259 8.93 -22.53 4.71
CA MET A 259 9.01 -23.61 5.71
C MET A 259 8.35 -24.91 5.23
N ILE A 260 7.22 -24.85 4.52
CA ILE A 260 6.57 -26.04 3.95
C ILE A 260 7.49 -26.71 2.93
N ILE A 261 8.07 -25.92 2.01
CA ILE A 261 9.01 -26.43 1.00
C ILE A 261 10.23 -27.07 1.67
N GLN A 262 10.80 -26.42 2.68
CA GLN A 262 11.94 -26.98 3.43
C GLN A 262 11.60 -28.31 4.12
N ARG A 263 10.40 -28.42 4.72
CA ARG A 263 9.94 -29.69 5.32
C ARG A 263 9.78 -30.79 4.28
N GLN A 264 9.17 -30.48 3.13
CA GLN A 264 9.03 -31.42 2.01
C GLN A 264 10.40 -31.90 1.50
N ASN A 265 11.35 -30.99 1.30
CA ASN A 265 12.71 -31.34 0.87
C ASN A 265 13.40 -32.26 1.89
N ARG A 266 13.31 -31.93 3.19
CA ARG A 266 13.88 -32.77 4.25
C ARG A 266 13.28 -34.18 4.26
N ASP A 267 11.96 -34.28 4.13
CA ASP A 267 11.27 -35.57 4.17
C ASP A 267 11.54 -36.39 2.89
N LEU A 268 11.69 -35.73 1.74
CA LEU A 268 12.16 -36.34 0.49
C LEU A 268 13.58 -36.92 0.66
N LEU A 269 14.54 -36.14 1.18
CA LEU A 269 15.91 -36.60 1.42
C LEU A 269 15.95 -37.78 2.40
N ARG A 270 15.13 -37.76 3.46
CA ARG A 270 14.99 -38.90 4.39
C ARG A 270 14.49 -40.15 3.67
N SER A 271 13.48 -40.02 2.82
CA SER A 271 12.96 -41.15 2.04
C SER A 271 13.98 -41.69 1.03
N MET A 272 14.81 -40.83 0.44
CA MET A 272 15.90 -41.24 -0.44
C MET A 272 16.98 -41.99 0.32
N ASN A 273 17.44 -41.47 1.47
CA ASN A 273 18.42 -42.15 2.32
C ASN A 273 17.93 -43.52 2.80
N SER A 274 16.64 -43.63 3.15
CA SER A 274 16.05 -44.92 3.51
C SER A 274 16.10 -45.92 2.34
N ARG A 275 15.71 -45.48 1.14
CA ARG A 275 15.75 -46.29 -0.07
C ARG A 275 17.18 -46.69 -0.46
N ALA A 276 18.14 -45.76 -0.41
CA ALA A 276 19.55 -46.04 -0.66
C ALA A 276 20.11 -47.08 0.32
N ARG A 277 19.79 -46.97 1.62
CA ARG A 277 20.17 -47.99 2.61
C ARG A 277 19.56 -49.36 2.33
N GLN A 278 18.30 -49.41 1.87
CA GLN A 278 17.67 -50.67 1.46
C GLN A 278 18.35 -51.27 0.23
N GLN A 279 18.68 -50.46 -0.76
CA GLN A 279 19.43 -50.88 -1.95
C GLN A 279 20.82 -51.42 -1.58
N LEU A 280 21.55 -50.74 -0.69
CA LEU A 280 22.84 -51.20 -0.19
C LEU A 280 22.72 -52.55 0.54
N ARG A 281 21.71 -52.75 1.38
CA ARG A 281 21.48 -54.04 2.06
C ARG A 281 21.17 -55.16 1.07
N LEU A 282 20.36 -54.89 0.05
CA LEU A 282 20.07 -55.87 -1.00
C LEU A 282 21.35 -56.20 -1.79
N GLN A 283 22.15 -55.21 -2.15
CA GLN A 283 23.41 -55.40 -2.86
C GLN A 283 24.39 -56.24 -2.03
N GLN A 284 24.56 -55.93 -0.74
CA GLN A 284 25.38 -56.73 0.17
C GLN A 284 24.86 -58.16 0.33
N THR A 285 23.55 -58.37 0.25
CA THR A 285 22.94 -59.71 0.31
C THR A 285 23.25 -60.51 -0.96
N VAL A 286 23.15 -59.88 -2.14
CA VAL A 286 23.53 -60.48 -3.43
C VAL A 286 25.03 -60.76 -3.48
N GLU A 287 25.86 -59.86 -2.97
CA GLU A 287 27.30 -60.04 -2.85
C GLU A 287 27.62 -61.30 -2.04
N ARG A 288 27.00 -61.46 -0.86
CA ARG A 288 27.16 -62.68 -0.04
C ARG A 288 26.70 -63.96 -0.76
N LEU A 289 25.63 -63.89 -1.54
CA LEU A 289 25.16 -65.04 -2.34
C LEU A 289 26.13 -65.38 -3.49
N SER A 290 26.74 -64.35 -4.12
CA SER A 290 27.71 -64.55 -5.20
C SER A 290 28.97 -65.28 -4.73
N VAL A 291 29.40 -65.08 -3.48
CA VAL A 291 30.51 -65.85 -2.88
C VAL A 291 30.24 -67.35 -2.95
N ALA A 292 29.02 -67.79 -2.61
CA ALA A 292 28.64 -69.19 -2.68
C ALA A 292 28.67 -69.71 -4.13
N ALA A 293 28.12 -68.94 -5.09
CA ALA A 293 28.12 -69.31 -6.49
C ALA A 293 29.54 -69.42 -7.08
N VAL A 294 30.39 -68.40 -6.86
CA VAL A 294 31.79 -68.38 -7.33
C VAL A 294 32.60 -69.50 -6.70
N THR A 295 32.41 -69.77 -5.39
CA THR A 295 33.07 -70.89 -4.71
C THR A 295 32.69 -72.23 -5.34
N TYR A 296 31.41 -72.46 -5.63
CA TYR A 296 30.93 -73.68 -6.29
C TYR A 296 31.56 -73.85 -7.69
N TYR A 297 31.54 -72.81 -8.52
CA TYR A 297 32.15 -72.85 -9.85
C TYR A 297 33.66 -73.02 -9.80
N GLY A 298 34.34 -72.37 -8.86
CA GLY A 298 35.78 -72.51 -8.66
C GLY A 298 36.20 -73.93 -8.29
N VAL A 299 35.46 -74.58 -7.39
CA VAL A 299 35.68 -76.00 -7.04
C VAL A 299 35.46 -76.90 -8.25
N GLY A 300 34.44 -76.61 -9.06
CA GLY A 300 34.20 -77.30 -10.34
C GLY A 300 35.38 -77.19 -11.30
N LEU A 301 35.95 -75.99 -11.45
CA LEU A 301 37.09 -75.72 -12.32
C LEU A 301 38.36 -76.46 -11.87
N VAL A 302 38.67 -76.43 -10.57
CA VAL A 302 39.77 -77.24 -10.00
C VAL A 302 39.51 -78.73 -10.23
N GLY A 303 38.25 -79.15 -10.12
CA GLY A 303 37.84 -80.52 -10.43
C GLY A 303 38.16 -80.95 -11.86
N TYR A 304 37.89 -80.10 -12.85
CA TYR A 304 38.22 -80.38 -14.26
C TYR A 304 39.73 -80.38 -14.51
N LEU A 305 40.47 -79.42 -13.93
CA LEU A 305 41.93 -79.38 -14.03
C LEU A 305 42.56 -80.62 -13.40
N ALA A 306 42.06 -81.04 -12.24
CA ALA A 306 42.51 -82.25 -11.54
C ALA A 306 42.31 -83.50 -12.40
N GLN A 307 41.21 -83.63 -13.15
CA GLN A 307 40.99 -84.76 -14.07
C GLN A 307 42.01 -84.84 -15.22
N ALA A 308 42.61 -83.72 -15.61
CA ALA A 308 43.65 -83.68 -16.64
C ALA A 308 45.05 -84.04 -16.13
N LEU A 309 45.23 -84.16 -14.80
CA LEU A 309 46.47 -84.57 -14.16
C LEU A 309 46.49 -86.09 -13.91
N PRO A 310 47.65 -86.77 -14.00
CA PRO A 310 47.77 -88.21 -13.78
C PRO A 310 47.72 -88.56 -12.27
N LEU A 311 46.60 -88.25 -11.61
CA LEU A 311 46.38 -88.40 -10.16
C LEU A 311 46.51 -89.85 -9.67
N ASP A 312 46.21 -90.83 -10.52
CA ASP A 312 46.36 -92.26 -10.23
C ASP A 312 47.83 -92.67 -10.00
N VAL A 313 48.79 -91.91 -10.54
CA VAL A 313 50.24 -92.17 -10.35
C VAL A 313 50.74 -91.61 -9.01
N TRP A 314 50.05 -90.62 -8.43
CA TRP A 314 50.38 -89.99 -7.15
C TRP A 314 49.53 -90.49 -5.97
N GLY A 315 48.59 -91.41 -6.20
CA GLY A 315 47.80 -92.08 -5.16
C GLY A 315 46.74 -91.20 -4.50
N TRP A 316 46.27 -90.15 -5.18
CA TRP A 316 45.32 -89.18 -4.61
C TRP A 316 43.91 -89.40 -5.18
N ASP A 317 42.92 -89.59 -4.30
CA ASP A 317 41.51 -89.62 -4.71
C ASP A 317 41.06 -88.20 -5.09
N ILE A 318 40.52 -88.06 -6.30
CA ILE A 318 39.97 -86.81 -6.81
C ILE A 318 38.87 -86.23 -5.90
N LYS A 319 38.19 -87.08 -5.12
CA LYS A 319 37.23 -86.64 -4.09
C LYS A 319 37.92 -85.91 -2.94
N LEU A 320 39.08 -86.36 -2.49
CA LEU A 320 39.87 -85.70 -1.44
C LEU A 320 40.42 -84.36 -1.91
N VAL A 321 40.88 -84.29 -3.16
CA VAL A 321 41.37 -83.04 -3.77
C VAL A 321 40.24 -82.00 -3.86
N LYS A 322 39.04 -82.41 -4.31
CA LYS A 322 37.87 -81.52 -4.34
C LYS A 322 37.44 -81.09 -2.94
N ALA A 323 37.43 -81.99 -1.96
CA ALA A 323 37.06 -81.67 -0.59
C ALA A 323 38.04 -80.67 0.07
N ALA A 324 39.34 -80.82 -0.17
CA ALA A 324 40.36 -79.89 0.31
C ALA A 324 40.32 -78.53 -0.40
N ALA A 325 39.90 -78.49 -1.67
CA ALA A 325 39.80 -77.26 -2.46
C ALA A 325 38.65 -76.34 -2.00
N VAL A 326 37.56 -76.88 -1.43
CA VAL A 326 36.41 -76.09 -0.97
C VAL A 326 36.80 -74.99 0.03
N PRO A 327 37.43 -75.28 1.19
CA PRO A 327 37.83 -74.24 2.14
C PRO A 327 38.91 -73.31 1.58
N GLY A 328 39.84 -73.82 0.74
CA GLY A 328 40.89 -73.02 0.13
C GLY A 328 40.34 -71.95 -0.83
N ILE A 329 39.42 -72.34 -1.71
CA ILE A 329 38.76 -71.42 -2.66
C ILE A 329 37.85 -70.45 -1.92
N ALA A 330 37.07 -70.92 -0.95
CA ALA A 330 36.21 -70.05 -0.14
C ALA A 330 37.02 -68.97 0.59
N PHE A 331 38.19 -69.33 1.14
CA PHE A 331 39.09 -68.41 1.82
C PHE A 331 39.74 -67.40 0.85
N LEU A 332 40.16 -67.84 -0.34
CA LEU A 332 40.70 -66.97 -1.38
C LEU A 332 39.66 -65.96 -1.90
N VAL A 333 38.43 -66.42 -2.17
CA VAL A 333 37.32 -65.54 -2.59
C VAL A 333 36.98 -64.54 -1.49
N TRP A 334 37.01 -64.96 -0.22
CA TRP A 334 36.79 -64.05 0.90
C TRP A 334 37.91 -63.00 1.04
N LEU A 335 39.18 -63.40 0.90
CA LEU A 335 40.32 -62.47 0.96
C LEU A 335 40.27 -61.44 -0.18
N THR A 336 40.05 -61.89 -1.41
CA THR A 336 39.97 -60.99 -2.58
C THR A 336 38.84 -59.97 -2.46
N ILE A 337 37.65 -60.36 -2.00
CA ILE A 337 36.54 -59.43 -1.76
C ILE A 337 36.88 -58.47 -0.61
N ARG A 338 37.52 -58.97 0.46
CA ARG A 338 37.91 -58.13 1.61
C ARG A 338 38.93 -57.06 1.21
N GLU A 339 39.91 -57.40 0.38
CA GLU A 339 40.92 -56.44 -0.11
C GLU A 339 40.32 -55.39 -1.04
N VAL A 340 39.48 -55.80 -2.00
CA VAL A 340 38.78 -54.87 -2.90
C VAL A 340 37.90 -53.90 -2.10
N LYS A 341 37.23 -54.39 -1.05
CA LYS A 341 36.41 -53.56 -0.18
C LYS A 341 37.24 -52.57 0.64
N ALA A 342 38.38 -52.99 1.16
CA ALA A 342 39.27 -52.11 1.92
C ALA A 342 39.76 -50.93 1.07
N GLY A 343 40.08 -51.16 -0.22
CA GLY A 343 40.49 -50.10 -1.15
C GLY A 343 39.37 -49.14 -1.59
N LEU A 344 38.11 -49.56 -1.54
CA LEU A 344 36.96 -48.68 -1.84
C LEU A 344 36.57 -47.79 -0.66
N THR A 345 36.70 -48.28 0.58
CA THR A 345 36.43 -47.45 1.77
C THR A 345 37.46 -46.36 2.03
N SER A 346 38.70 -46.49 1.54
CA SER A 346 39.72 -45.44 1.67
C SER A 346 39.51 -44.25 0.73
N ASP A 347 38.69 -44.40 -0.30
CA ASP A 347 38.42 -43.34 -1.31
C ASP A 347 37.17 -42.50 -0.97
N ASP A 348 36.35 -42.96 -0.01
CA ASP A 348 35.15 -42.26 0.50
C ASP A 348 35.49 -41.34 1.70
N ASP A 349 36.42 -41.77 2.58
CA ASP A 349 36.87 -40.94 3.73
C ASP A 349 37.64 -39.66 3.28
N ASP A 350 38.21 -39.64 2.07
CA ASP A 350 38.96 -38.50 1.53
C ASP A 350 38.04 -37.45 0.85
N LYS A 351 36.74 -37.75 0.66
CA LYS A 351 35.75 -36.84 0.04
C LYS A 351 34.83 -36.13 1.03
N ASP A 352 34.68 -36.66 2.25
CA ASP A 352 33.89 -36.03 3.31
C ASP A 352 34.72 -35.05 4.18
N ALA A 353 35.99 -34.82 3.83
CA ALA A 353 36.94 -33.98 4.56
C ALA A 353 37.17 -32.55 3.99
N ASP A 354 36.42 -32.13 2.97
CA ASP A 354 36.55 -30.79 2.32
C ASP A 354 35.26 -29.96 2.37
#